data_AF-A0A942DF58-F1
#
_entry.id   AF-A0A942DF58-F1
#
_cell.length_a   1.000
_cell.length_b   1.000
_cell.length_c   1.000
_cell.angle_alpha   90.00
_cell.angle_beta   90.00
_cell.angle_gamma   90.00
#
_symmetry.space_group_name_H-M   'P 1'
#
loop_
_entity.id
_entity.type
_entity.pdbx_description
1 polymer ?
#
loop_
_entity_poly.entity_id
_entity_poly.type
_entity_poly.pdbx_seq_one_letter_code
_entity_poly.pdbx_strand_id
1 'polypeptide(L)'
;MATAETLSIGTELLLGDVLDTNSQFLALEFAQLGINCFFRTTVGDNKERIHSILRSALNRADIVITTGGLGPTPDDLTTESIADFFGVKMVMDEAVLANIRQLFAARNFQMPESNNKQALLPVGASWLPNSRGTAPGIIWKVSEADLKKADIVEPSRPRTIMTFPGVPSEMKSMWAETARPYLEANFVDGTLWSCELKHYGIGESALAEKYAHLLNSANPSVAPYAGLGECRLRVAAKAATADDAKKIAAPAIEEIKTNSGKLCYGTDKETLESVVGKYLAQRELILSTAESCTGGYVSKRLTDVPGSSVYTGLNVVTYSNLAKQQVLQVPESILIEHGAVSAQCAKAMATGVLKFSGADIGISVTGIAGPDGGTDEKPVGLVYFGLAARGFVTSREVRFSSKYSREEVRYRSASEALNMVRLYLLDPDSFQNEYAGDVLKLNYFMKITRGIVPQFKGCELDVDKMPKDEAETLRQLVERCGILSIRNGFVERAGNLVSWKLTVEDANGSHSVASRAGEPGDDAEESDLDMTELLDFLTTYLEEKMP
;
A
#
# COMPACT_ATOMS: atom_id res chain seq x y z
N MET A 1 -0.29 -22.86 24.47
CA MET A 1 -1.27 -21.86 23.98
C MET A 1 -2.55 -22.59 23.69
N ALA A 2 -3.69 -21.97 23.97
CA ALA A 2 -4.97 -22.56 23.61
C ALA A 2 -5.04 -22.74 22.09
N THR A 3 -5.70 -23.81 21.65
CA THR A 3 -5.97 -24.05 20.23
C THR A 3 -7.45 -23.86 19.93
N ALA A 4 -7.76 -23.20 18.81
CA ALA A 4 -9.12 -23.03 18.32
C ALA A 4 -9.28 -23.60 16.90
N GLU A 5 -10.45 -24.16 16.63
CA GLU A 5 -10.87 -24.59 15.30
C GLU A 5 -12.22 -23.97 14.93
N THR A 6 -12.32 -23.47 13.70
CA THR A 6 -13.57 -22.94 13.15
C THR A 6 -14.25 -23.95 12.23
N LEU A 7 -15.55 -24.15 12.42
CA LEU A 7 -16.41 -25.01 11.62
C LEU A 7 -17.49 -24.14 10.95
N SER A 8 -17.33 -23.85 9.67
CA SER A 8 -18.32 -23.11 8.88
C SER A 8 -19.37 -24.10 8.34
N ILE A 9 -20.61 -23.98 8.78
CA ILE A 9 -21.72 -24.87 8.43
C ILE A 9 -22.64 -24.12 7.47
N GLY A 10 -22.71 -24.60 6.23
CA GLY A 10 -23.53 -24.01 5.18
C GLY A 10 -23.21 -24.62 3.83
N THR A 11 -24.24 -25.14 3.16
CA THR A 11 -24.10 -25.76 1.83
C THR A 11 -23.70 -24.74 0.77
N GLU A 12 -24.19 -23.50 0.88
CA GLU A 12 -23.86 -22.35 0.02
C GLU A 12 -22.37 -21.99 0.06
N LEU A 13 -21.68 -22.26 1.18
CA LEU A 13 -20.24 -22.05 1.30
C LEU A 13 -19.46 -23.10 0.50
N LEU A 14 -19.97 -24.33 0.42
CA LEU A 14 -19.37 -25.40 -0.37
C LEU A 14 -19.64 -25.24 -1.87
N LEU A 15 -20.80 -24.68 -2.23
CA LEU A 15 -21.15 -24.35 -3.61
C LEU A 15 -20.37 -23.13 -4.14
N GLY A 16 -19.82 -22.31 -3.24
CA GLY A 16 -19.11 -21.08 -3.58
C GLY A 16 -20.02 -19.90 -3.89
N ASP A 17 -21.32 -20.01 -3.58
CA ASP A 17 -22.30 -18.93 -3.73
C ASP A 17 -22.02 -17.78 -2.75
N VAL A 18 -21.46 -18.12 -1.59
CA VAL A 18 -21.08 -17.18 -0.54
C VAL A 18 -19.62 -17.42 -0.14
N LEU A 19 -18.83 -16.35 -0.11
CA LEU A 19 -17.46 -16.40 0.40
C LEU A 19 -17.47 -16.47 1.93
N ASP A 20 -16.77 -17.45 2.50
CA ASP A 20 -16.62 -17.59 3.95
C ASP A 20 -15.69 -16.51 4.54
N THR A 21 -16.27 -15.33 4.77
CA THR A 21 -15.60 -14.21 5.44
C THR A 21 -15.61 -14.33 6.96
N ASN A 22 -16.42 -15.24 7.52
CA ASN A 22 -16.53 -15.44 8.96
C ASN A 22 -15.30 -16.16 9.52
N SER A 23 -14.88 -17.26 8.89
CA SER A 23 -13.67 -17.98 9.32
C SER A 23 -12.40 -17.15 9.12
N GLN A 24 -12.39 -16.23 8.13
CA GLN A 24 -11.32 -15.24 7.98
C GLN A 24 -11.29 -14.28 9.18
N PHE A 25 -12.44 -13.69 9.55
CA PHE A 25 -12.54 -12.79 10.69
C PHE A 25 -12.13 -13.47 12.00
N LEU A 26 -12.64 -14.67 12.28
CA LEU A 26 -12.31 -15.42 13.49
C LEU A 26 -10.81 -15.76 13.58
N ALA A 27 -10.17 -16.14 12.47
CA ALA A 27 -8.74 -16.40 12.45
C ALA A 27 -7.90 -15.16 12.80
N LEU A 28 -8.30 -13.98 12.32
CA LEU A 28 -7.64 -12.72 12.68
C LEU A 28 -7.81 -12.39 14.17
N GLU A 29 -8.99 -12.63 14.73
CA GLU A 29 -9.26 -12.37 16.15
C GLU A 29 -8.56 -13.38 17.06
N PHE A 30 -8.51 -14.68 16.71
CA PHE A 30 -7.70 -15.65 17.45
C PHE A 30 -6.22 -15.29 17.48
N ALA A 31 -5.69 -14.81 16.35
CA ALA A 31 -4.32 -14.33 16.30
C ALA A 31 -4.11 -13.18 17.30
N GLN A 32 -5.01 -12.18 17.35
CA GLN A 32 -4.92 -11.09 18.34
C GLN A 32 -4.96 -11.60 19.79
N LEU A 33 -5.73 -12.67 20.05
CA LEU A 33 -5.82 -13.29 21.37
C LEU A 33 -4.64 -14.23 21.69
N GLY A 34 -3.72 -14.48 20.75
CA GLY A 34 -2.65 -15.46 20.93
C GLY A 34 -3.18 -16.91 21.03
N ILE A 35 -4.34 -17.18 20.44
CA ILE A 35 -4.96 -18.50 20.34
C ILE A 35 -4.57 -19.10 18.99
N ASN A 36 -4.01 -20.30 18.99
CA ASN A 36 -3.53 -20.95 17.78
C ASN A 36 -4.71 -21.51 16.97
N CYS A 37 -4.84 -21.10 15.72
CA CYS A 37 -5.80 -21.68 14.78
C CYS A 37 -5.06 -22.47 13.71
N PHE A 38 -5.10 -23.81 13.81
CA PHE A 38 -4.42 -24.71 12.87
C PHE A 38 -5.34 -25.26 11.78
N PHE A 39 -6.64 -25.31 12.05
CA PHE A 39 -7.63 -25.88 11.14
C PHE A 39 -8.84 -24.96 11.04
N ARG A 40 -9.38 -24.87 9.82
CA ARG A 40 -10.66 -24.27 9.50
C ARG A 40 -11.35 -25.21 8.54
N THR A 41 -12.58 -25.60 8.85
CA THR A 41 -13.31 -26.61 8.08
C THR A 41 -14.67 -26.07 7.67
N THR A 42 -15.05 -26.27 6.41
CA THR A 42 -16.38 -25.97 5.89
C THR A 42 -17.14 -27.27 5.64
N VAL A 43 -18.40 -27.33 6.04
CA VAL A 43 -19.25 -28.52 5.92
C VAL A 43 -20.67 -28.11 5.53
N GLY A 44 -21.36 -28.94 4.74
CA GLY A 44 -22.76 -28.70 4.38
C GLY A 44 -23.71 -29.11 5.50
N ASP A 45 -24.96 -28.66 5.42
CA ASP A 45 -26.02 -28.81 6.43
C ASP A 45 -26.50 -30.26 6.51
N ASN A 46 -25.74 -31.11 7.19
CA ASN A 46 -26.08 -32.49 7.44
C ASN A 46 -25.55 -32.94 8.81
N LYS A 47 -26.44 -33.53 9.61
CA LYS A 47 -26.17 -33.96 10.97
C LYS A 47 -24.96 -34.88 11.09
N GLU A 48 -24.87 -35.92 10.26
CA GLU A 48 -23.80 -36.91 10.31
C GLU A 48 -22.44 -36.28 9.98
N ARG A 49 -22.40 -35.35 9.03
CA ARG A 49 -21.18 -34.59 8.70
C ARG A 49 -20.78 -33.66 9.84
N ILE A 50 -21.74 -32.95 10.46
CA ILE A 50 -21.49 -32.10 11.62
C ILE A 50 -20.91 -32.94 12.78
N HIS A 51 -21.47 -34.12 13.06
CA HIS A 51 -20.96 -35.03 14.09
C HIS A 51 -19.52 -35.48 13.81
N SER A 52 -19.24 -35.88 12.56
CA SER A 52 -17.92 -36.33 12.16
C SER A 52 -16.87 -35.24 12.38
N ILE A 53 -17.13 -34.02 11.92
CA ILE A 53 -16.15 -32.93 12.06
C ILE A 53 -16.05 -32.41 13.49
N LEU A 54 -17.16 -32.38 14.23
CA LEU A 54 -17.17 -31.97 15.64
C LEU A 54 -16.29 -32.91 16.48
N ARG A 55 -16.37 -34.23 16.23
CA ARG A 55 -15.48 -35.22 16.87
C ARG A 55 -14.01 -34.96 16.57
N SER A 56 -13.66 -34.72 15.32
CA SER A 56 -12.27 -34.41 14.94
C SER A 56 -11.78 -33.12 15.59
N ALA A 57 -12.59 -32.05 15.57
CA ALA A 57 -12.25 -30.77 16.14
C ALA A 57 -12.03 -30.85 17.66
N LEU A 58 -12.94 -31.48 18.40
CA LEU A 58 -12.84 -31.65 19.86
C LEU A 58 -11.64 -32.50 20.32
N ASN A 59 -11.11 -33.36 19.45
CA ASN A 59 -9.90 -34.11 19.76
C ASN A 59 -8.62 -33.26 19.63
N ARG A 60 -8.61 -32.21 18.81
CA ARG A 60 -7.40 -31.42 18.51
C ARG A 60 -7.44 -29.94 18.91
N ALA A 61 -8.61 -29.42 19.28
CA ALA A 61 -8.79 -28.02 19.66
C ALA A 61 -9.39 -27.89 21.06
N ASP A 62 -8.91 -26.90 21.83
CA ASP A 62 -9.50 -26.51 23.12
C ASP A 62 -10.81 -25.76 22.95
N ILE A 63 -10.93 -25.00 21.85
CA ILE A 63 -12.09 -24.18 21.51
C ILE A 63 -12.59 -24.61 20.12
N VAL A 64 -13.87 -24.94 20.02
CA VAL A 64 -14.53 -25.21 18.73
C VAL A 64 -15.56 -24.13 18.49
N ILE A 65 -15.42 -23.38 17.41
CA ILE A 65 -16.35 -22.33 17.02
C ILE A 65 -17.11 -22.76 15.77
N THR A 66 -18.43 -22.76 15.82
CA THR A 66 -19.25 -22.98 14.63
C THR A 66 -19.85 -21.68 14.13
N THR A 67 -20.01 -21.53 12.81
CA THR A 67 -20.77 -20.43 12.20
C THR A 67 -21.80 -20.99 11.23
N GLY A 68 -23.03 -20.48 11.26
CA GLY A 68 -24.12 -20.94 10.39
C GLY A 68 -25.06 -21.97 11.03
N GLY A 69 -26.22 -22.17 10.40
CA GLY A 69 -27.24 -23.14 10.83
C GLY A 69 -27.92 -22.86 12.18
N LEU A 70 -28.07 -21.57 12.56
CA LEU A 70 -28.75 -21.13 13.80
C LEU A 70 -30.10 -20.42 13.56
N GLY A 71 -30.52 -20.31 12.31
CA GLY A 71 -31.80 -19.72 11.94
C GLY A 71 -33.00 -20.57 12.42
N PRO A 72 -34.23 -20.11 12.13
CA PRO A 72 -35.46 -20.80 12.53
C PRO A 72 -35.92 -21.88 11.54
N THR A 73 -35.20 -22.11 10.43
CA THR A 73 -35.66 -23.01 9.35
C THR A 73 -35.31 -24.47 9.64
N PRO A 74 -35.96 -25.47 9.01
CA PRO A 74 -35.62 -26.88 9.25
C PRO A 74 -34.16 -27.25 8.93
N ASP A 75 -33.53 -26.54 7.99
CA ASP A 75 -32.15 -26.80 7.57
C ASP A 75 -31.11 -26.20 8.54
N ASP A 76 -31.55 -25.36 9.48
CA ASP A 76 -30.71 -24.84 10.57
C ASP A 76 -30.53 -25.89 11.68
N LEU A 77 -29.54 -26.77 11.50
CA LEU A 77 -29.33 -27.96 12.32
C LEU A 77 -28.18 -27.84 13.33
N THR A 78 -27.46 -26.72 13.41
CA THR A 78 -26.18 -26.65 14.12
C THR A 78 -26.31 -26.94 15.62
N THR A 79 -27.13 -26.19 16.37
CA THR A 79 -27.25 -26.37 17.83
C THR A 79 -27.85 -27.73 18.18
N GLU A 80 -28.84 -28.19 17.42
CA GLU A 80 -29.47 -29.50 17.61
C GLU A 80 -28.49 -30.64 17.37
N SER A 81 -27.71 -30.58 16.28
CA SER A 81 -26.69 -31.58 15.97
C SER A 81 -25.59 -31.62 17.04
N ILE A 82 -25.18 -30.48 17.59
CA ILE A 82 -24.21 -30.43 18.68
C ILE A 82 -24.78 -31.08 19.95
N ALA A 83 -26.05 -30.82 20.29
CA ALA A 83 -26.70 -31.44 21.45
C ALA A 83 -26.84 -32.96 21.28
N ASP A 84 -27.29 -33.40 20.11
CA ASP A 84 -27.46 -34.81 19.77
C ASP A 84 -26.13 -35.57 19.77
N PHE A 85 -25.04 -34.95 19.29
CA PHE A 85 -23.70 -35.53 19.34
C PHE A 85 -23.27 -35.95 20.76
N PHE A 86 -23.66 -35.20 21.78
CA PHE A 86 -23.40 -35.53 23.19
C PHE A 86 -24.54 -36.32 23.86
N GLY A 87 -25.64 -36.57 23.16
CA GLY A 87 -26.86 -37.16 23.72
C GLY A 87 -27.50 -36.29 24.80
N VAL A 88 -27.36 -34.96 24.70
CA VAL A 88 -27.86 -33.99 25.68
C VAL A 88 -29.20 -33.44 25.22
N LYS A 89 -30.15 -33.30 26.16
CA LYS A 89 -31.46 -32.75 25.87
C LYS A 89 -31.37 -31.23 25.64
N MET A 90 -32.19 -30.76 24.70
CA MET A 90 -32.45 -29.35 24.48
C MET A 90 -33.62 -28.89 25.35
N VAL A 91 -33.47 -27.77 26.04
CA VAL A 91 -34.49 -27.19 26.94
C VAL A 91 -34.80 -25.76 26.54
N MET A 92 -36.06 -25.36 26.65
CA MET A 92 -36.48 -23.97 26.40
C MET A 92 -35.91 -23.06 27.49
N ASP A 93 -35.22 -22.01 27.07
CA ASP A 93 -34.80 -20.93 27.94
C ASP A 93 -35.77 -19.74 27.78
N GLU A 94 -36.56 -19.49 28.82
CA GLU A 94 -37.59 -18.44 28.81
C GLU A 94 -36.99 -17.03 28.70
N ALA A 95 -35.75 -16.81 29.20
CA ALA A 95 -35.09 -15.51 29.08
C ALA A 95 -34.63 -15.25 27.64
N VAL A 96 -34.08 -16.27 26.98
CA VAL A 96 -33.75 -16.21 25.55
C VAL A 96 -35.01 -15.97 24.72
N LEU A 97 -36.09 -16.71 25.00
CA LEU A 97 -37.36 -16.56 24.30
C LEU A 97 -37.96 -15.15 24.47
N ALA A 98 -37.89 -14.60 25.69
CA ALA A 98 -38.32 -13.24 25.98
C ALA A 98 -37.50 -12.20 25.20
N ASN A 99 -36.18 -12.38 25.12
CA ASN A 99 -35.32 -11.49 24.33
C ASN A 99 -35.66 -11.54 22.82
N ILE A 100 -35.89 -12.74 22.26
CA ILE A 100 -36.31 -12.88 20.85
C ILE A 100 -37.64 -12.16 20.62
N ARG A 101 -38.63 -12.36 21.51
CA ARG A 101 -39.92 -11.64 21.45
C ARG A 101 -39.72 -10.12 21.48
N GLN A 102 -38.81 -9.62 22.30
CA GLN A 102 -38.50 -8.19 22.38
C GLN A 102 -37.90 -7.65 21.08
N LEU A 103 -37.01 -8.41 20.42
CA LEU A 103 -36.43 -8.03 19.13
C LEU A 103 -37.49 -7.92 18.02
N PHE A 104 -38.47 -8.83 17.99
CA PHE A 104 -39.61 -8.76 17.07
C PHE A 104 -40.52 -7.56 17.40
N ALA A 105 -40.86 -7.37 18.68
CA ALA A 105 -41.70 -6.28 19.14
C ALA A 105 -41.10 -4.90 18.85
N ALA A 106 -39.78 -4.73 19.02
CA ALA A 106 -39.06 -3.49 18.70
C ALA A 106 -39.16 -3.11 17.21
N ARG A 107 -39.45 -4.07 16.33
CA ARG A 107 -39.65 -3.87 14.89
C ARG A 107 -41.14 -3.89 14.50
N ASN A 108 -42.05 -3.87 15.47
CA ASN A 108 -43.52 -3.99 15.28
C ASN A 108 -43.95 -5.28 14.56
N PHE A 109 -43.22 -6.38 14.74
CA PHE A 109 -43.60 -7.69 14.23
C PHE A 109 -44.02 -8.63 15.36
N GLN A 110 -44.95 -9.54 15.06
CA GLN A 110 -45.26 -10.69 15.91
C GLN A 110 -44.25 -11.81 15.62
N MET A 111 -43.72 -12.42 16.68
CA MET A 111 -42.77 -13.54 16.55
C MET A 111 -43.46 -14.79 15.98
N PRO A 112 -42.97 -15.35 14.85
CA PRO A 112 -43.43 -16.64 14.34
C PRO A 112 -43.10 -17.81 15.29
N GLU A 113 -43.90 -18.87 15.24
CA GLU A 113 -43.70 -20.06 16.08
C GLU A 113 -42.39 -20.80 15.79
N SER A 114 -41.92 -20.78 14.53
CA SER A 114 -40.64 -21.39 14.14
C SER A 114 -39.45 -20.79 14.88
N ASN A 115 -39.53 -19.52 15.32
CA ASN A 115 -38.48 -18.89 16.11
C ASN A 115 -38.37 -19.42 17.54
N ASN A 116 -39.38 -20.13 18.06
CA ASN A 116 -39.29 -20.76 19.39
C ASN A 116 -38.09 -21.72 19.47
N LYS A 117 -37.74 -22.39 18.37
CA LYS A 117 -36.61 -23.33 18.35
C LYS A 117 -35.28 -22.65 18.68
N GLN A 118 -35.15 -21.36 18.37
CA GLN A 118 -33.92 -20.58 18.61
C GLN A 118 -33.69 -20.31 20.11
N ALA A 119 -34.70 -20.50 20.95
CA ALA A 119 -34.58 -20.41 22.41
C ALA A 119 -34.35 -21.77 23.09
N LEU A 120 -34.19 -22.84 22.32
CA LEU A 120 -33.79 -24.14 22.86
C LEU A 120 -32.26 -24.18 23.04
N LEU A 121 -31.81 -24.51 24.24
CA LEU A 121 -30.38 -24.64 24.58
C LEU A 121 -30.05 -26.05 25.07
N PRO A 122 -28.86 -26.60 24.78
CA PRO A 122 -28.41 -27.84 25.40
C PRO A 122 -28.28 -27.66 26.91
N VAL A 123 -28.68 -28.66 27.70
CA VAL A 123 -28.48 -28.62 29.16
C VAL A 123 -27.00 -28.42 29.50
N GLY A 124 -26.68 -27.37 30.26
CA GLY A 124 -25.32 -27.00 30.65
C GLY A 124 -24.64 -25.99 29.72
N ALA A 125 -25.26 -25.65 28.59
CA ALA A 125 -24.83 -24.53 27.75
C ALA A 125 -25.37 -23.21 28.29
N SER A 126 -24.58 -22.14 28.13
CA SER A 126 -25.01 -20.76 28.39
C SER A 126 -25.37 -20.06 27.08
N TRP A 127 -26.28 -19.10 27.14
CA TRP A 127 -26.64 -18.26 26.00
C TRP A 127 -25.50 -17.31 25.62
N LEU A 128 -25.18 -17.22 24.31
CA LEU A 128 -24.39 -16.13 23.71
C LEU A 128 -25.35 -15.10 23.06
N PRO A 129 -25.52 -13.90 23.67
CA PRO A 129 -26.45 -12.88 23.18
C PRO A 129 -26.17 -12.40 21.76
N ASN A 130 -27.24 -12.27 20.98
CA ASN A 130 -27.23 -11.64 19.67
C ASN A 130 -28.09 -10.37 19.71
N SER A 131 -27.44 -9.21 19.72
CA SER A 131 -28.09 -7.90 19.77
C SER A 131 -28.61 -7.42 18.41
N ARG A 132 -28.20 -8.08 17.30
CA ARG A 132 -28.51 -7.64 15.92
C ARG A 132 -29.50 -8.55 15.19
N GLY A 133 -29.61 -9.81 15.58
CA GLY A 133 -30.52 -10.79 15.00
C GLY A 133 -31.18 -11.69 16.04
N THR A 134 -32.10 -12.54 15.59
CA THR A 134 -32.94 -13.36 16.46
C THR A 134 -32.31 -14.70 16.82
N ALA A 135 -31.22 -15.08 16.15
CA ALA A 135 -30.51 -16.34 16.36
C ALA A 135 -29.44 -16.17 17.44
N PRO A 136 -29.68 -16.57 18.69
CA PRO A 136 -28.64 -16.58 19.71
C PRO A 136 -27.62 -17.67 19.41
N GLY A 137 -26.39 -17.46 19.89
CA GLY A 137 -25.40 -18.53 19.96
C GLY A 137 -25.44 -19.25 21.30
N ILE A 138 -24.56 -20.22 21.48
CA ILE A 138 -24.27 -20.83 22.78
C ILE A 138 -22.80 -20.69 23.14
N ILE A 139 -22.51 -20.70 24.44
CA ILE A 139 -21.18 -20.95 25.01
C ILE A 139 -21.32 -22.18 25.89
N TRP A 140 -20.64 -23.26 25.53
CA TRP A 140 -20.76 -24.54 26.23
C TRP A 140 -19.40 -25.10 26.60
N LYS A 141 -19.08 -25.03 27.90
CA LYS A 141 -17.95 -25.76 28.48
C LYS A 141 -18.38 -27.22 28.66
N VAL A 142 -17.87 -28.10 27.80
CA VAL A 142 -18.30 -29.50 27.75
C VAL A 142 -17.78 -30.24 28.99
N SER A 143 -18.65 -30.98 29.67
CA SER A 143 -18.27 -31.74 30.86
C SER A 143 -17.41 -32.96 30.50
N GLU A 144 -16.57 -33.42 31.44
CA GLU A 144 -15.79 -34.66 31.23
C GLU A 144 -16.70 -35.87 30.96
N ALA A 145 -17.88 -35.91 31.59
CA ALA A 145 -18.84 -36.98 31.37
C ALA A 145 -19.37 -36.98 29.93
N ASP A 146 -19.65 -35.81 29.36
CA ASP A 146 -20.16 -35.70 27.98
C ASP A 146 -19.05 -35.92 26.96
N LEU A 147 -17.81 -35.48 27.23
CA LEU A 147 -16.65 -35.84 26.41
C LEU A 147 -16.42 -37.35 26.37
N LYS A 148 -16.55 -38.05 27.52
CA LYS A 148 -16.45 -39.52 27.60
C LYS A 148 -17.56 -40.21 26.81
N LYS A 149 -18.81 -39.75 26.87
CA LYS A 149 -19.92 -40.28 26.05
C LYS A 149 -19.66 -40.13 24.55
N ALA A 150 -18.97 -39.06 24.16
CA ALA A 150 -18.62 -38.76 22.78
C ALA A 150 -17.29 -39.39 22.33
N ASP A 151 -16.73 -40.33 23.10
CA ASP A 151 -15.40 -40.96 22.87
C ASP A 151 -14.30 -39.94 22.52
N ILE A 152 -14.33 -38.78 23.18
CA ILE A 152 -13.28 -37.77 23.03
C ILE A 152 -12.20 -38.05 24.07
N VAL A 153 -10.94 -38.08 23.63
CA VAL A 153 -9.79 -38.32 24.50
C VAL A 153 -9.78 -37.29 25.63
N GLU A 154 -9.55 -37.74 26.86
CA GLU A 154 -9.49 -36.90 28.06
C GLU A 154 -8.44 -35.79 27.86
N PRO A 155 -8.88 -34.53 27.67
CA PRO A 155 -8.00 -33.48 27.21
C PRO A 155 -7.25 -32.83 28.37
N SER A 156 -6.07 -32.30 28.11
CA SER A 156 -5.29 -31.54 29.10
C SER A 156 -5.91 -30.18 29.46
N ARG A 157 -6.92 -29.72 28.70
CA ARG A 157 -7.65 -28.46 28.90
C ARG A 157 -9.16 -28.69 28.67
N PRO A 158 -10.04 -27.94 29.37
CA PRO A 158 -11.48 -28.05 29.16
C PRO A 158 -11.84 -27.64 27.73
N ARG A 159 -12.76 -28.39 27.11
CA ARG A 159 -13.27 -28.07 25.77
C ARG A 159 -14.42 -27.08 25.86
N THR A 160 -14.36 -26.03 25.04
CA THR A 160 -15.46 -25.06 24.90
C THR A 160 -15.97 -25.03 23.47
N ILE A 161 -17.29 -25.13 23.32
CA ILE A 161 -17.98 -24.94 22.04
C ILE A 161 -18.68 -23.59 22.05
N MET A 162 -18.52 -22.81 20.99
CA MET A 162 -19.26 -21.57 20.78
C MET A 162 -19.94 -21.60 19.41
N THR A 163 -21.19 -21.18 19.31
CA THR A 163 -21.92 -21.15 18.04
C THR A 163 -22.27 -19.71 17.66
N PHE A 164 -22.20 -19.40 16.37
CA PHE A 164 -22.52 -18.09 15.83
C PHE A 164 -23.42 -18.20 14.59
N PRO A 165 -24.25 -17.19 14.30
CA PRO A 165 -25.03 -17.15 13.06
C PRO A 165 -24.11 -17.02 11.85
N GLY A 166 -24.60 -17.42 10.67
CA GLY A 166 -23.86 -17.28 9.41
C GLY A 166 -23.72 -15.82 8.95
N VAL A 167 -24.59 -14.93 9.43
CA VAL A 167 -24.60 -13.51 9.04
C VAL A 167 -23.38 -12.77 9.65
N PRO A 168 -22.44 -12.23 8.84
CA PRO A 168 -21.18 -11.69 9.35
C PRO A 168 -21.35 -10.52 10.32
N SER A 169 -22.32 -9.64 10.10
CA SER A 169 -22.57 -8.49 10.98
C SER A 169 -23.07 -8.89 12.36
N GLU A 170 -23.84 -9.98 12.45
CA GLU A 170 -24.34 -10.51 13.73
C GLU A 170 -23.20 -11.18 14.49
N MET A 171 -22.49 -12.11 13.83
CA MET A 171 -21.33 -12.80 14.42
C MET A 171 -20.30 -11.80 14.97
N LYS A 172 -19.94 -10.76 14.21
CA LYS A 172 -18.96 -9.74 14.65
C LYS A 172 -19.41 -8.98 15.89
N SER A 173 -20.71 -8.68 16.04
CA SER A 173 -21.27 -8.05 17.26
C SER A 173 -21.16 -8.99 18.45
N MET A 174 -21.64 -10.23 18.30
CA MET A 174 -21.60 -11.26 19.34
C MET A 174 -20.16 -11.56 19.80
N TRP A 175 -19.23 -11.57 18.83
CA TRP A 175 -17.81 -11.75 19.08
C TRP A 175 -17.26 -10.64 19.97
N ALA A 176 -17.43 -9.38 19.56
CA ALA A 176 -16.90 -8.23 20.28
C ALA A 176 -17.53 -8.03 21.66
N GLU A 177 -18.85 -8.24 21.77
CA GLU A 177 -19.62 -7.95 22.98
C GLU A 177 -19.47 -9.04 24.06
N THR A 178 -19.32 -10.32 23.69
CA THR A 178 -19.35 -11.42 24.67
C THR A 178 -18.25 -12.46 24.46
N ALA A 179 -18.08 -12.97 23.23
CA ALA A 179 -17.19 -14.13 23.05
C ALA A 179 -15.71 -13.79 23.27
N ARG A 180 -15.25 -12.65 22.77
CA ARG A 180 -13.87 -12.19 22.95
C ARG A 180 -13.52 -11.96 24.43
N PRO A 181 -14.30 -11.18 25.22
CA PRO A 181 -14.07 -11.07 26.67
C PRO A 181 -14.06 -12.43 27.39
N TYR A 182 -14.93 -13.35 27.00
CA TYR A 182 -14.96 -14.70 27.58
C TYR A 182 -13.66 -15.47 27.29
N LEU A 183 -13.18 -15.45 26.04
CA LEU A 183 -11.94 -16.13 25.66
C LEU A 183 -10.70 -15.50 26.33
N GLU A 184 -10.65 -14.17 26.41
CA GLU A 184 -9.59 -13.43 27.12
C GLU A 184 -9.50 -13.87 28.59
N ALA A 185 -10.64 -14.01 29.27
CA ALA A 185 -10.68 -14.40 30.68
C ALA A 185 -10.32 -15.87 30.94
N ASN A 186 -10.48 -16.77 29.96
CA ASN A 186 -10.42 -18.22 30.18
C ASN A 186 -9.28 -18.95 29.46
N PHE A 187 -8.73 -18.40 28.36
CA PHE A 187 -7.83 -19.14 27.47
C PHE A 187 -6.52 -18.43 27.14
N VAL A 188 -6.40 -17.13 27.46
CA VAL A 188 -5.27 -16.30 27.04
C VAL A 188 -4.21 -16.25 28.14
N ASP A 189 -3.12 -16.99 27.92
CA ASP A 189 -1.88 -16.91 28.72
C ASP A 189 -0.88 -15.96 28.01
N GLY A 190 -0.96 -14.68 28.35
CA GLY A 190 -0.17 -13.59 27.75
C GLY A 190 -0.79 -13.00 26.47
N THR A 191 -0.36 -11.80 26.08
CA THR A 191 -0.90 -11.06 24.94
C THR A 191 -0.02 -11.22 23.70
N LEU A 192 -0.64 -11.48 22.53
CA LEU A 192 0.02 -11.27 21.24
C LEU A 192 -0.25 -9.84 20.77
N TRP A 193 0.80 -9.09 20.48
CA TRP A 193 0.69 -7.81 19.80
C TRP A 193 1.32 -7.92 18.42
N SER A 194 0.71 -7.30 17.40
CA SER A 194 1.29 -7.26 16.05
C SER A 194 1.10 -5.91 15.39
N CYS A 195 2.02 -5.58 14.49
CA CYS A 195 2.01 -4.40 13.63
C CYS A 195 2.32 -4.84 12.20
N GLU A 196 1.56 -4.33 11.23
CA GLU A 196 1.87 -4.50 9.81
C GLU A 196 2.59 -3.27 9.27
N LEU A 197 3.77 -3.45 8.68
CA LEU A 197 4.49 -2.41 7.94
C LEU A 197 4.23 -2.57 6.45
N LYS A 198 3.64 -1.56 5.82
CA LYS A 198 3.22 -1.61 4.42
C LYS A 198 4.22 -0.93 3.51
N HIS A 199 4.53 -1.60 2.41
CA HIS A 199 5.57 -1.23 1.46
C HIS A 199 4.99 -1.14 0.06
N TYR A 200 5.41 -0.10 -0.67
CA TYR A 200 5.06 0.11 -2.06
C TYR A 200 6.32 0.37 -2.90
N GLY A 201 6.36 -0.18 -4.11
CA GLY A 201 7.53 -0.08 -5.00
C GLY A 201 8.59 -1.18 -4.83
N ILE A 202 8.32 -2.20 -4.01
CA ILE A 202 9.18 -3.37 -3.83
C ILE A 202 8.35 -4.65 -3.94
N GLY A 203 8.89 -5.68 -4.62
CA GLY A 203 8.27 -7.00 -4.73
C GLY A 203 8.50 -7.86 -3.49
N GLU A 204 7.65 -8.86 -3.28
CA GLU A 204 7.68 -9.70 -2.08
C GLU A 204 9.01 -10.43 -1.89
N SER A 205 9.55 -11.06 -2.94
CA SER A 205 10.83 -11.76 -2.87
C SER A 205 11.98 -10.84 -2.49
N ALA A 206 12.03 -9.63 -3.08
CA ALA A 206 13.05 -8.64 -2.75
C ALA A 206 12.90 -8.10 -1.33
N LEU A 207 11.66 -7.92 -0.85
CA LEU A 207 11.39 -7.51 0.53
C LEU A 207 11.78 -8.61 1.53
N ALA A 208 11.47 -9.87 1.23
CA ALA A 208 11.81 -11.02 2.06
C ALA A 208 13.34 -11.24 2.11
N GLU A 209 14.03 -11.11 0.99
CA GLU A 209 15.49 -11.19 0.91
C GLU A 209 16.16 -10.07 1.73
N LYS A 210 15.66 -8.83 1.58
CA LYS A 210 16.17 -7.66 2.32
C LYS A 210 16.09 -7.81 3.84
N TYR A 211 15.09 -8.53 4.35
CA TYR A 211 14.85 -8.72 5.78
C TYR A 211 14.97 -10.18 6.22
N ALA A 212 15.70 -11.01 5.47
CA ALA A 212 15.79 -12.45 5.71
C ALA A 212 16.29 -12.81 7.13
N HIS A 213 17.15 -11.97 7.71
CA HIS A 213 17.65 -12.16 9.08
C HIS A 213 16.56 -12.00 10.15
N LEU A 214 15.51 -11.22 9.90
CA LEU A 214 14.38 -11.04 10.82
C LEU A 214 13.33 -12.15 10.69
N LEU A 215 13.22 -12.80 9.52
CA LEU A 215 12.20 -13.82 9.25
C LEU A 215 12.37 -15.09 10.09
N ASN A 216 13.58 -15.37 10.57
CA ASN A 216 13.90 -16.53 11.38
C ASN A 216 13.73 -16.29 12.90
N SER A 217 13.36 -15.08 13.32
CA SER A 217 13.16 -14.77 14.73
C SER A 217 11.85 -15.38 15.25
N ALA A 218 11.91 -16.04 16.41
CA ALA A 218 10.74 -16.65 17.03
C ALA A 218 9.85 -15.64 17.78
N ASN A 219 10.45 -14.59 18.36
CA ASN A 219 9.74 -13.53 19.09
C ASN A 219 10.61 -12.26 19.18
N PRO A 220 10.34 -11.20 18.40
CA PRO A 220 9.19 -11.05 17.51
C PRO A 220 9.31 -11.96 16.27
N SER A 221 8.19 -12.51 15.81
CA SER A 221 8.11 -13.15 14.50
C SER A 221 7.88 -12.11 13.41
N VAL A 222 8.58 -12.21 12.28
CA VAL A 222 8.39 -11.36 11.11
C VAL A 222 7.97 -12.21 9.92
N ALA A 223 6.88 -11.84 9.24
CA ALA A 223 6.36 -12.58 8.10
C ALA A 223 6.02 -11.65 6.91
N PRO A 224 6.51 -11.94 5.69
CA PRO A 224 6.13 -11.20 4.49
C PRO A 224 4.78 -11.64 3.94
N TYR A 225 4.07 -10.72 3.31
CA TYR A 225 2.87 -11.02 2.51
C TYR A 225 2.82 -10.09 1.29
N ALA A 226 2.46 -10.64 0.14
CA ALA A 226 2.07 -9.87 -1.05
C ALA A 226 0.56 -9.58 -1.09
N GLY A 227 0.22 -8.41 -1.61
CA GLY A 227 -1.13 -8.00 -1.99
C GLY A 227 -1.20 -7.47 -3.42
N LEU A 228 -2.31 -6.80 -3.76
CA LEU A 228 -2.57 -6.27 -5.10
C LEU A 228 -1.71 -5.03 -5.41
N GLY A 229 -0.40 -5.20 -5.57
CA GLY A 229 0.55 -4.11 -5.85
C GLY A 229 1.22 -3.47 -4.63
N GLU A 230 1.05 -4.06 -3.45
CA GLU A 230 1.79 -3.71 -2.24
C GLU A 230 2.34 -4.97 -1.58
N CYS A 231 3.37 -4.80 -0.75
CA CYS A 231 3.92 -5.86 0.10
C CYS A 231 3.86 -5.41 1.55
N ARG A 232 3.71 -6.34 2.49
CA ARG A 232 3.71 -6.03 3.93
C ARG A 232 4.61 -6.96 4.72
N LEU A 233 5.18 -6.45 5.79
CA LEU A 233 5.85 -7.23 6.82
C LEU A 233 5.01 -7.16 8.09
N ARG A 234 4.51 -8.30 8.55
CA ARG A 234 3.84 -8.38 9.85
C ARG A 234 4.89 -8.71 10.91
N VAL A 235 5.08 -7.81 11.86
CA VAL A 235 5.89 -8.05 13.06
C VAL A 235 4.94 -8.36 14.20
N ALA A 236 5.08 -9.53 14.82
CA ALA A 236 4.26 -9.93 15.96
C ALA A 236 5.14 -10.38 17.12
N ALA A 237 4.81 -9.95 18.32
CA ALA A 237 5.50 -10.35 19.53
C ALA A 237 4.51 -10.84 20.58
N LYS A 238 4.97 -11.79 21.39
CA LYS A 238 4.22 -12.32 22.52
C LYS A 238 4.91 -11.94 23.83
N ALA A 239 4.14 -11.48 24.80
CA ALA A 239 4.59 -11.24 26.16
C ALA A 239 3.45 -11.42 27.17
N ALA A 240 3.72 -11.21 28.47
CA ALA A 240 2.68 -11.22 29.50
C ALA A 240 1.66 -10.09 29.29
N THR A 241 2.11 -8.92 28.83
CA THR A 241 1.28 -7.74 28.58
C THR A 241 1.45 -7.25 27.14
N ALA A 242 0.45 -6.51 26.63
CA ALA A 242 0.54 -5.87 25.31
C ALA A 242 1.73 -4.90 25.22
N ASP A 243 2.05 -4.18 26.29
CA ASP A 243 3.13 -3.19 26.30
C ASP A 243 4.52 -3.83 26.30
N ASP A 244 4.68 -4.97 26.98
CA ASP A 244 5.94 -5.72 26.89
C ASP A 244 6.10 -6.37 25.51
N ALA A 245 5.01 -6.84 24.89
CA ALA A 245 5.05 -7.34 23.52
C ALA A 245 5.46 -6.24 22.53
N LYS A 246 4.93 -5.02 22.67
CA LYS A 246 5.36 -3.86 21.87
C LYS A 246 6.86 -3.58 22.03
N LYS A 247 7.39 -3.61 23.27
CA LYS A 247 8.83 -3.40 23.52
C LYS A 247 9.70 -4.46 22.84
N ILE A 248 9.26 -5.71 22.83
CA ILE A 248 9.95 -6.81 22.14
C ILE A 248 9.95 -6.60 20.62
N ALA A 249 8.83 -6.15 20.05
CA ALA A 249 8.72 -5.91 18.61
C ALA A 249 9.40 -4.62 18.12
N ALA A 250 9.55 -3.62 18.99
CA ALA A 250 10.02 -2.28 18.63
C ALA A 250 11.37 -2.27 17.87
N PRO A 251 12.41 -3.01 18.27
CA PRO A 251 13.68 -3.00 17.54
C PRO A 251 13.55 -3.45 16.08
N ALA A 252 12.79 -4.53 15.82
CA ALA A 252 12.55 -5.03 14.46
C ALA A 252 11.72 -4.03 13.63
N ILE A 253 10.73 -3.38 14.24
CA ILE A 253 9.91 -2.36 13.58
C ILE A 253 10.75 -1.16 13.17
N GLU A 254 11.58 -0.64 14.08
CA GLU A 254 12.43 0.53 13.80
C GLU A 254 13.50 0.22 12.75
N GLU A 255 14.09 -0.97 12.79
CA GLU A 255 15.01 -1.44 11.76
C GLU A 255 14.34 -1.48 10.39
N ILE A 256 13.17 -2.10 10.28
CA ILE A 256 12.42 -2.18 9.01
C ILE A 256 12.06 -0.79 8.51
N LYS A 257 11.54 0.11 9.37
CA LYS A 257 11.20 1.47 8.97
C LYS A 257 12.40 2.24 8.45
N THR A 258 13.50 2.20 9.19
CA THR A 258 14.74 2.92 8.85
C THR A 258 15.31 2.41 7.53
N ASN A 259 15.47 1.09 7.40
CA ASN A 259 16.11 0.49 6.24
C ASN A 259 15.19 0.47 5.00
N SER A 260 13.87 0.54 5.16
CA SER A 260 12.94 0.66 4.04
C SER A 260 12.83 2.09 3.50
N GLY A 261 13.12 3.11 4.31
CA GLY A 261 13.03 4.51 3.90
C GLY A 261 11.67 4.84 3.25
N LYS A 262 11.71 5.46 2.07
CA LYS A 262 10.49 5.86 1.31
C LYS A 262 9.60 4.68 0.87
N LEU A 263 10.11 3.44 0.86
CA LEU A 263 9.34 2.26 0.47
C LEU A 263 8.25 1.92 1.50
N CYS A 264 8.53 2.06 2.79
CA CYS A 264 7.54 1.87 3.84
C CYS A 264 6.63 3.09 3.90
N TYR A 265 5.35 2.92 3.58
CA TYR A 265 4.42 4.05 3.46
C TYR A 265 3.52 4.25 4.66
N GLY A 266 3.28 3.21 5.44
CA GLY A 266 2.36 3.27 6.57
C GLY A 266 2.29 1.96 7.33
N THR A 267 1.47 1.95 8.37
CA THR A 267 1.29 0.82 9.27
C THR A 267 -0.18 0.44 9.46
N ASP A 268 -0.44 -0.84 9.74
CA ASP A 268 -1.74 -1.39 10.12
C ASP A 268 -2.89 -1.03 9.17
N LYS A 269 -3.78 -0.10 9.57
CA LYS A 269 -4.95 0.30 8.78
C LYS A 269 -4.66 1.43 7.81
N GLU A 270 -3.46 2.02 7.84
CA GLU A 270 -3.09 3.06 6.89
C GLU A 270 -3.07 2.49 5.46
N THR A 271 -3.71 3.19 4.54
CA THR A 271 -3.66 2.97 3.10
C THR A 271 -2.94 4.13 2.42
N LEU A 272 -2.49 3.96 1.16
CA LEU A 272 -1.82 5.03 0.41
C LEU A 272 -2.65 6.32 0.39
N GLU A 273 -3.95 6.24 0.10
CA GLU A 273 -4.85 7.39 0.09
C GLU A 273 -5.00 8.04 1.48
N SER A 274 -5.02 7.27 2.57
CA SER A 274 -5.10 7.81 3.93
C SER A 274 -3.81 8.56 4.32
N VAL A 275 -2.65 8.05 3.90
CA VAL A 275 -1.35 8.66 4.16
C VAL A 275 -1.17 9.92 3.32
N VAL A 276 -1.54 9.88 2.04
CA VAL A 276 -1.58 11.07 1.18
C VAL A 276 -2.51 12.14 1.74
N GLY A 277 -3.74 11.76 2.10
CA GLY A 277 -4.72 12.66 2.71
C GLY A 277 -4.21 13.31 4.00
N LYS A 278 -3.55 12.53 4.86
CA LYS A 278 -2.89 13.03 6.07
C LYS A 278 -1.84 14.09 5.76
N TYR A 279 -0.93 13.84 4.80
CA TYR A 279 0.10 14.80 4.44
C TYR A 279 -0.45 16.06 3.77
N LEU A 280 -1.48 15.93 2.95
CA LEU A 280 -2.16 17.07 2.33
C LEU A 280 -2.85 17.94 3.40
N ALA A 281 -3.65 17.32 4.27
CA ALA A 281 -4.36 18.03 5.34
C ALA A 281 -3.40 18.74 6.31
N GLN A 282 -2.32 18.07 6.72
CA GLN A 282 -1.30 18.66 7.62
C GLN A 282 -0.60 19.88 7.03
N ARG A 283 -0.60 20.03 5.71
CA ARG A 283 0.06 21.13 5.00
C ARG A 283 -0.92 22.08 4.32
N GLU A 284 -2.22 21.87 4.56
CA GLU A 284 -3.30 22.65 3.97
C GLU A 284 -3.22 22.71 2.44
N LEU A 285 -2.80 21.61 1.80
CA LEU A 285 -2.69 21.49 0.35
C LEU A 285 -3.90 20.79 -0.25
N ILE A 286 -4.33 21.27 -1.42
CA ILE A 286 -5.41 20.70 -2.21
C ILE A 286 -4.83 19.89 -3.37
N LEU A 287 -5.34 18.66 -3.55
CA LEU A 287 -5.04 17.78 -4.66
C LEU A 287 -6.24 17.69 -5.62
N SER A 288 -5.98 17.88 -6.90
CA SER A 288 -6.94 17.66 -7.99
C SER A 288 -6.45 16.56 -8.93
N THR A 289 -7.37 15.81 -9.54
CA THR A 289 -7.04 14.65 -10.38
C THR A 289 -7.63 14.72 -11.79
N ALA A 290 -6.85 14.28 -12.79
CA ALA A 290 -7.27 14.12 -14.19
C ALA A 290 -7.10 12.66 -14.64
N GLU A 291 -8.19 11.93 -14.76
CA GLU A 291 -8.18 10.49 -14.98
C GLU A 291 -8.65 10.12 -16.39
N SER A 292 -7.94 9.20 -17.04
CA SER A 292 -8.37 8.55 -18.28
C SER A 292 -8.56 7.04 -18.03
N CYS A 293 -7.50 6.24 -18.12
CA CYS A 293 -7.62 4.78 -18.06
C CYS A 293 -8.08 4.21 -16.71
N THR A 294 -7.89 4.95 -15.61
CA THR A 294 -8.40 4.59 -14.28
C THR A 294 -9.91 4.81 -14.16
N GLY A 295 -10.48 5.78 -14.88
CA GLY A 295 -11.91 6.04 -14.92
C GLY A 295 -12.50 6.53 -13.59
N GLY A 296 -11.77 7.33 -12.81
CA GLY A 296 -12.23 7.86 -11.52
C GLY A 296 -11.75 7.07 -10.29
N TYR A 297 -10.83 6.12 -10.47
CA TYR A 297 -10.37 5.22 -9.41
C TYR A 297 -9.46 5.92 -8.40
N VAL A 298 -8.64 6.90 -8.83
CA VAL A 298 -7.85 7.73 -7.92
C VAL A 298 -8.79 8.57 -7.06
N SER A 299 -9.76 9.22 -7.70
CA SER A 299 -10.79 10.03 -7.06
C SER A 299 -11.56 9.23 -6.02
N LYS A 300 -12.07 8.06 -6.40
CA LYS A 300 -12.81 7.14 -5.51
C LYS A 300 -12.00 6.84 -4.25
N ARG A 301 -10.73 6.45 -4.40
CA ARG A 301 -9.86 6.13 -3.26
C ARG A 301 -9.62 7.32 -2.35
N LEU A 302 -9.33 8.50 -2.90
CA LEU A 302 -9.20 9.71 -2.10
C LEU A 302 -10.47 9.99 -1.28
N THR A 303 -11.65 9.80 -1.89
CA THR A 303 -12.94 10.06 -1.26
C THR A 303 -13.44 8.95 -0.33
N ASP A 304 -12.85 7.75 -0.35
CA ASP A 304 -13.15 6.69 0.63
C ASP A 304 -12.68 7.08 2.04
N VAL A 305 -11.71 8.00 2.13
CA VAL A 305 -11.17 8.49 3.41
C VAL A 305 -12.13 9.53 4.01
N PRO A 306 -12.67 9.32 5.22
CA PRO A 306 -13.51 10.31 5.88
C PRO A 306 -12.77 11.64 6.08
N GLY A 307 -13.46 12.75 5.80
CA GLY A 307 -12.88 14.10 5.89
C GLY A 307 -12.07 14.53 4.66
N SER A 308 -12.04 13.72 3.60
CA SER A 308 -11.29 13.99 2.36
C SER A 308 -11.64 15.30 1.64
N SER A 309 -12.81 15.89 1.93
CA SER A 309 -13.23 17.18 1.39
C SER A 309 -12.31 18.35 1.74
N VAL A 310 -11.45 18.22 2.76
CA VAL A 310 -10.51 19.28 3.14
C VAL A 310 -9.27 19.37 2.25
N TYR A 311 -8.95 18.29 1.51
CA TYR A 311 -7.76 18.21 0.66
C TYR A 311 -8.04 17.73 -0.76
N THR A 312 -9.26 17.26 -1.04
CA THR A 312 -9.66 16.83 -2.39
C THR A 312 -10.35 18.00 -3.07
N GLY A 313 -9.72 18.53 -4.11
CA GLY A 313 -10.25 19.62 -4.93
C GLY A 313 -11.17 19.09 -6.02
N LEU A 314 -10.78 19.35 -7.27
CA LEU A 314 -11.54 18.92 -8.44
C LEU A 314 -11.00 17.61 -8.99
N ASN A 315 -11.91 16.70 -9.31
CA ASN A 315 -11.60 15.42 -9.94
C ASN A 315 -12.34 15.32 -11.28
N VAL A 316 -11.62 15.11 -12.37
CA VAL A 316 -12.20 15.01 -13.72
C VAL A 316 -11.79 13.71 -14.41
N VAL A 317 -12.76 13.07 -15.07
CA VAL A 317 -12.52 11.91 -15.93
C VAL A 317 -12.57 12.37 -17.39
N THR A 318 -11.41 12.60 -18.00
CA THR A 318 -11.27 13.00 -19.40
C THR A 318 -11.01 11.80 -20.30
N TYR A 319 -12.04 10.95 -20.44
CA TYR A 319 -11.91 9.64 -21.10
C TYR A 319 -11.69 9.74 -22.62
N SER A 320 -12.15 10.81 -23.26
CA SER A 320 -11.94 11.07 -24.70
C SER A 320 -10.88 12.15 -24.95
N ASN A 321 -10.31 12.17 -26.16
CA ASN A 321 -9.39 13.24 -26.60
C ASN A 321 -10.09 14.61 -26.57
N LEU A 322 -11.35 14.67 -27.02
CA LEU A 322 -12.15 15.89 -26.95
C LEU A 322 -12.29 16.41 -25.51
N ALA A 323 -12.53 15.52 -24.54
CA ALA A 323 -12.61 15.91 -23.13
C ALA A 323 -11.26 16.42 -22.60
N LYS A 324 -10.14 15.80 -22.99
CA LYS A 324 -8.79 16.28 -22.64
C LYS A 324 -8.54 17.69 -23.19
N GLN A 325 -8.99 17.98 -24.41
CA GLN A 325 -8.87 19.31 -25.02
C GLN A 325 -9.79 20.33 -24.34
N GLN A 326 -11.09 20.04 -24.21
CA GLN A 326 -12.07 21.01 -23.73
C GLN A 326 -11.93 21.33 -22.23
N VAL A 327 -11.70 20.30 -21.41
CA VAL A 327 -11.65 20.46 -19.94
C VAL A 327 -10.26 20.84 -19.46
N LEU A 328 -9.23 20.13 -19.97
CA LEU A 328 -7.85 20.27 -19.48
C LEU A 328 -6.97 21.13 -20.39
N GLN A 329 -7.50 21.62 -21.51
CA GLN A 329 -6.75 22.43 -22.48
C GLN A 329 -5.48 21.72 -22.98
N VAL A 330 -5.54 20.37 -23.09
CA VAL A 330 -4.45 19.60 -23.70
C VAL A 330 -4.34 20.01 -25.18
N PRO A 331 -3.18 20.51 -25.65
CA PRO A 331 -3.01 20.89 -27.05
C PRO A 331 -3.31 19.75 -28.01
N GLU A 332 -3.98 20.07 -29.11
CA GLU A 332 -4.25 19.10 -30.18
C GLU A 332 -2.97 18.52 -30.76
N SER A 333 -1.92 19.34 -30.90
CA SER A 333 -0.61 18.91 -31.39
C SER A 333 -0.02 17.76 -30.57
N ILE A 334 -0.12 17.81 -29.22
CA ILE A 334 0.35 16.72 -28.36
C ILE A 334 -0.41 15.42 -28.64
N LEU A 335 -1.73 15.50 -28.88
CA LEU A 335 -2.56 14.32 -29.15
C LEU A 335 -2.30 13.74 -30.55
N ILE A 336 -1.97 14.58 -31.54
CA ILE A 336 -1.62 14.15 -32.89
C ILE A 336 -0.21 13.55 -32.92
N GLU A 337 0.79 14.25 -32.37
CA GLU A 337 2.21 13.89 -32.49
C GLU A 337 2.60 12.74 -31.56
N HIS A 338 2.11 12.75 -30.31
CA HIS A 338 2.51 11.78 -29.30
C HIS A 338 1.41 10.79 -28.92
N GLY A 339 0.14 11.11 -29.22
CA GLY A 339 -1.02 10.34 -28.79
C GLY A 339 -1.39 10.57 -27.33
N ALA A 340 -2.61 10.13 -26.96
CA ALA A 340 -3.14 10.27 -25.60
C ALA A 340 -2.38 9.44 -24.55
N VAL A 341 -1.69 8.38 -24.96
CA VAL A 341 -0.86 7.54 -24.10
C VAL A 341 0.60 7.93 -24.33
N SER A 342 1.03 8.98 -23.64
CA SER A 342 2.37 9.56 -23.74
C SER A 342 2.70 10.38 -22.48
N ALA A 343 4.01 10.60 -22.25
CA ALA A 343 4.50 11.48 -21.20
C ALA A 343 3.99 12.92 -21.36
N GLN A 344 3.99 13.44 -22.59
CA GLN A 344 3.55 14.78 -22.95
C GLN A 344 2.08 14.98 -22.63
N CYS A 345 1.21 14.03 -23.01
CA CYS A 345 -0.21 14.09 -22.67
C CYS A 345 -0.42 14.04 -21.16
N ALA A 346 0.31 13.19 -20.42
CA ALA A 346 0.21 13.13 -18.97
C ALA A 346 0.59 14.47 -18.30
N LYS A 347 1.73 15.07 -18.68
CA LYS A 347 2.16 16.41 -18.19
C LYS A 347 1.13 17.49 -18.51
N ALA A 348 0.61 17.50 -19.73
CA ALA A 348 -0.41 18.47 -20.16
C ALA A 348 -1.72 18.31 -19.36
N MET A 349 -2.18 17.07 -19.14
CA MET A 349 -3.36 16.80 -18.31
C MET A 349 -3.17 17.25 -16.85
N ALA A 350 -2.01 16.99 -16.26
CA ALA A 350 -1.70 17.39 -14.87
C ALA A 350 -1.64 18.92 -14.73
N THR A 351 -1.01 19.59 -15.69
CA THR A 351 -0.95 21.06 -15.76
C THR A 351 -2.35 21.65 -15.95
N GLY A 352 -3.14 21.05 -16.84
CA GLY A 352 -4.50 21.46 -17.13
C GLY A 352 -5.41 21.40 -15.91
N VAL A 353 -5.36 20.29 -15.16
CA VAL A 353 -6.23 20.13 -13.98
C VAL A 353 -5.81 21.03 -12.84
N LEU A 354 -4.50 21.25 -12.64
CA LEU A 354 -3.98 22.21 -11.67
C LEU A 354 -4.51 23.62 -11.98
N LYS A 355 -4.38 24.07 -13.23
CA LYS A 355 -4.86 25.39 -13.68
C LYS A 355 -6.38 25.53 -13.59
N PHE A 356 -7.12 24.51 -14.02
CA PHE A 356 -8.58 24.55 -14.06
C PHE A 356 -9.20 24.55 -12.64
N SER A 357 -8.56 23.85 -11.70
CA SER A 357 -9.08 23.72 -10.33
C SER A 357 -8.57 24.78 -9.35
N GLY A 358 -7.41 25.39 -9.61
CA GLY A 358 -6.73 26.26 -8.64
C GLY A 358 -6.16 25.52 -7.43
N ALA A 359 -6.04 24.19 -7.50
CA ALA A 359 -5.43 23.38 -6.46
C ALA A 359 -3.90 23.57 -6.39
N ASP A 360 -3.26 23.03 -5.36
CA ASP A 360 -1.81 23.08 -5.18
C ASP A 360 -1.06 22.00 -5.96
N ILE A 361 -1.72 20.85 -6.15
CA ILE A 361 -1.16 19.68 -6.82
C ILE A 361 -2.19 19.13 -7.83
N GLY A 362 -1.73 18.87 -9.05
CA GLY A 362 -2.48 18.19 -10.10
C GLY A 362 -1.81 16.87 -10.44
N ILE A 363 -2.54 15.76 -10.31
CA ILE A 363 -2.09 14.43 -10.73
C ILE A 363 -2.93 13.95 -11.92
N SER A 364 -2.30 13.36 -12.92
CA SER A 364 -2.99 12.81 -14.10
C SER A 364 -2.61 11.37 -14.37
N VAL A 365 -3.53 10.62 -15.00
CA VAL A 365 -3.31 9.22 -15.39
C VAL A 365 -3.85 8.96 -16.79
N THR A 366 -3.00 8.50 -17.70
CA THR A 366 -3.38 8.10 -19.06
C THR A 366 -2.61 6.85 -19.50
N GLY A 367 -3.28 5.90 -20.15
CA GLY A 367 -2.69 4.59 -20.42
C GLY A 367 -3.64 3.59 -21.07
N ILE A 368 -3.18 2.35 -21.19
CA ILE A 368 -3.91 1.26 -21.85
C ILE A 368 -4.18 0.17 -20.81
N ALA A 369 -5.39 0.14 -20.26
CA ALA A 369 -5.75 -0.84 -19.23
C ALA A 369 -6.07 -2.24 -19.80
N GLY A 370 -6.31 -2.37 -21.11
CA GLY A 370 -6.68 -3.64 -21.74
C GLY A 370 -8.16 -4.01 -21.61
N PRO A 371 -8.56 -5.21 -22.06
CA PRO A 371 -7.69 -6.22 -22.67
C PRO A 371 -7.19 -5.84 -24.08
N ASP A 372 -7.89 -4.94 -24.77
CA ASP A 372 -7.54 -4.46 -26.11
C ASP A 372 -6.89 -3.06 -26.10
N GLY A 373 -6.49 -2.59 -27.28
CA GLY A 373 -6.01 -1.22 -27.51
C GLY A 373 -4.50 -1.03 -27.36
N GLY A 374 -3.75 -2.11 -27.14
CA GLY A 374 -2.28 -2.10 -27.16
C GLY A 374 -1.69 -2.31 -28.56
N THR A 375 -0.47 -1.84 -28.76
CA THR A 375 0.44 -2.16 -29.88
C THR A 375 1.77 -2.68 -29.32
N ASP A 376 2.70 -3.11 -30.19
CA ASP A 376 4.02 -3.56 -29.75
C ASP A 376 4.81 -2.42 -29.07
N GLU A 377 4.68 -1.19 -29.56
CA GLU A 377 5.32 0.00 -28.99
C GLU A 377 4.59 0.47 -27.72
N LYS A 378 3.26 0.41 -27.73
CA LYS A 378 2.37 0.85 -26.64
C LYS A 378 1.51 -0.31 -26.15
N PRO A 379 2.08 -1.27 -25.41
CA PRO A 379 1.36 -2.49 -25.03
C PRO A 379 0.29 -2.21 -23.97
N VAL A 380 -0.64 -3.15 -23.83
CA VAL A 380 -1.54 -3.22 -22.68
C VAL A 380 -0.71 -3.24 -21.39
N GLY A 381 -1.10 -2.40 -20.43
CA GLY A 381 -0.37 -2.19 -19.19
C GLY A 381 0.55 -0.96 -19.21
N LEU A 382 0.77 -0.31 -20.36
CA LEU A 382 1.50 0.97 -20.43
C LEU A 382 0.66 2.11 -19.88
N VAL A 383 1.18 2.79 -18.85
CA VAL A 383 0.51 3.93 -18.21
C VAL A 383 1.51 5.05 -17.91
N TYR A 384 1.11 6.28 -18.20
CA TYR A 384 1.82 7.50 -17.86
C TYR A 384 1.08 8.26 -16.76
N PHE A 385 1.85 8.75 -15.80
CA PHE A 385 1.40 9.55 -14.67
C PHE A 385 2.00 10.94 -14.79
N GLY A 386 1.22 12.00 -14.74
CA GLY A 386 1.72 13.38 -14.73
C GLY A 386 1.52 13.99 -13.35
N LEU A 387 2.51 14.74 -12.86
CA LEU A 387 2.38 15.52 -11.62
C LEU A 387 2.78 16.97 -11.89
N ALA A 388 1.91 17.92 -11.52
CA ALA A 388 2.15 19.35 -11.61
C ALA A 388 1.94 20.00 -10.24
N ALA A 389 2.92 20.77 -9.76
CA ALA A 389 2.86 21.51 -8.51
C ALA A 389 3.93 22.62 -8.47
N ARG A 390 3.62 23.79 -7.91
CA ARG A 390 4.60 24.89 -7.68
C ARG A 390 5.49 25.25 -8.88
N GLY A 391 4.92 25.29 -10.09
CA GLY A 391 5.66 25.59 -11.33
C GLY A 391 6.53 24.43 -11.86
N PHE A 392 6.57 23.30 -11.15
CA PHE A 392 7.21 22.07 -11.59
C PHE A 392 6.18 21.13 -12.23
N VAL A 393 6.56 20.48 -13.33
CA VAL A 393 5.75 19.48 -14.02
C VAL A 393 6.61 18.32 -14.45
N THR A 394 6.22 17.10 -14.10
CA THR A 394 6.91 15.88 -14.52
C THR A 394 5.94 14.77 -14.89
N SER A 395 6.50 13.68 -15.45
CA SER A 395 5.77 12.47 -15.73
C SER A 395 6.59 11.23 -15.41
N ARG A 396 5.88 10.14 -15.09
CA ARG A 396 6.45 8.81 -14.92
C ARG A 396 5.78 7.82 -15.87
N GLU A 397 6.58 6.98 -16.51
CA GLU A 397 6.09 5.81 -17.26
C GLU A 397 6.13 4.57 -16.36
N VAL A 398 5.09 3.75 -16.40
CA VAL A 398 5.08 2.41 -15.82
C VAL A 398 4.49 1.42 -16.81
N ARG A 399 5.14 0.27 -16.94
CA ARG A 399 4.67 -0.87 -17.73
C ARG A 399 4.24 -1.99 -16.80
N PHE A 400 2.93 -2.15 -16.64
CA PHE A 400 2.36 -3.28 -15.94
C PHE A 400 2.36 -4.53 -16.84
N SER A 401 2.37 -5.72 -16.24
CA SER A 401 2.32 -6.97 -17.00
C SER A 401 1.05 -7.02 -17.84
N SER A 402 1.18 -7.41 -19.11
CA SER A 402 0.05 -7.68 -20.00
C SER A 402 -0.84 -8.84 -19.54
N LYS A 403 -0.37 -9.63 -18.57
CA LYS A 403 -1.15 -10.71 -17.93
C LYS A 403 -2.14 -10.19 -16.89
N TYR A 404 -1.96 -8.96 -16.40
CA TYR A 404 -2.90 -8.38 -15.45
C TYR A 404 -4.21 -8.05 -16.13
N SER A 405 -5.30 -8.32 -15.42
CA SER A 405 -6.63 -7.91 -15.84
C SER A 405 -6.74 -6.39 -15.91
N ARG A 406 -7.75 -5.92 -16.65
CA ARG A 406 -8.08 -4.49 -16.75
C ARG A 406 -8.23 -3.84 -15.37
N GLU A 407 -8.85 -4.55 -14.42
CA GLU A 407 -9.08 -4.03 -13.07
C GLU A 407 -7.78 -3.94 -12.25
N GLU A 408 -6.90 -4.93 -12.36
CA GLU A 408 -5.59 -4.89 -11.73
C GLU A 408 -4.73 -3.73 -12.25
N VAL A 409 -4.74 -3.48 -13.57
CA VAL A 409 -4.01 -2.35 -14.16
C VAL A 409 -4.56 -1.03 -13.63
N ARG A 410 -5.89 -0.87 -13.55
CA ARG A 410 -6.53 0.34 -13.01
C ARG A 410 -6.21 0.55 -11.54
N TYR A 411 -6.31 -0.48 -10.71
CA TYR A 411 -5.98 -0.41 -9.29
C TYR A 411 -4.53 -0.01 -9.08
N ARG A 412 -3.60 -0.69 -9.76
CA ARG A 412 -2.16 -0.43 -9.65
C ARG A 412 -1.79 0.96 -10.16
N SER A 413 -2.46 1.43 -11.22
CA SER A 413 -2.30 2.80 -11.70
C SER A 413 -2.75 3.82 -10.64
N ALA A 414 -3.88 3.58 -9.97
CA ALA A 414 -4.31 4.47 -8.90
C ALA A 414 -3.33 4.46 -7.71
N SER A 415 -2.79 3.29 -7.34
CA SER A 415 -1.74 3.19 -6.32
C SER A 415 -0.49 3.96 -6.71
N GLU A 416 -0.08 3.89 -7.98
CA GLU A 416 1.10 4.60 -8.47
C GLU A 416 0.89 6.12 -8.44
N ALA A 417 -0.26 6.60 -8.87
CA ALA A 417 -0.62 8.02 -8.82
C ALA A 417 -0.58 8.56 -7.38
N LEU A 418 -1.20 7.85 -6.43
CA LEU A 418 -1.18 8.20 -5.00
C LEU A 418 0.24 8.15 -4.44
N ASN A 419 1.02 7.13 -4.80
CA ASN A 419 2.40 7.01 -4.36
C ASN A 419 3.29 8.13 -4.91
N MET A 420 3.09 8.54 -6.16
CA MET A 420 3.80 9.66 -6.76
C MET A 420 3.53 10.97 -6.00
N VAL A 421 2.26 11.22 -5.64
CA VAL A 421 1.89 12.36 -4.78
C VAL A 421 2.52 12.21 -3.39
N ARG A 422 2.48 11.02 -2.79
CA ARG A 422 3.10 10.74 -1.48
C ARG A 422 4.59 11.08 -1.48
N LEU A 423 5.33 10.64 -2.50
CA LEU A 423 6.76 10.86 -2.62
C LEU A 423 7.09 12.35 -2.82
N TYR A 424 6.31 13.05 -3.65
CA TYR A 424 6.42 14.50 -3.79
C TYR A 424 6.16 15.21 -2.45
N LEU A 425 5.17 14.77 -1.69
CA LEU A 425 4.90 15.33 -0.37
C LEU A 425 6.04 15.01 0.61
N LEU A 426 6.59 13.81 0.66
CA LEU A 426 7.64 13.47 1.62
C LEU A 426 8.87 14.40 1.52
N ASP A 427 9.32 14.68 0.30
CA ASP A 427 10.47 15.53 0.05
C ASP A 427 10.35 16.16 -1.35
N PRO A 428 9.69 17.34 -1.46
CA PRO A 428 9.46 18.01 -2.73
C PRO A 428 10.76 18.30 -3.49
N ASP A 429 11.83 18.67 -2.78
CA ASP A 429 13.10 19.07 -3.40
C ASP A 429 13.83 17.84 -3.95
N SER A 430 13.97 16.77 -3.17
CA SER A 430 14.53 15.50 -3.65
C SER A 430 13.70 14.92 -4.80
N PHE A 431 12.37 15.00 -4.72
CA PHE A 431 11.49 14.52 -5.78
C PHE A 431 11.69 15.34 -7.06
N GLN A 432 11.71 16.67 -6.97
CA GLN A 432 12.00 17.51 -8.13
C GLN A 432 13.37 17.19 -8.72
N ASN A 433 14.39 16.96 -7.90
CA ASN A 433 15.74 16.60 -8.37
C ASN A 433 15.81 15.22 -9.06
N GLU A 434 15.05 14.23 -8.58
CA GLU A 434 14.99 12.89 -9.20
C GLU A 434 14.33 12.96 -10.58
N TYR A 435 13.31 13.81 -10.73
CA TYR A 435 12.48 13.92 -11.92
C TYR A 435 12.85 15.09 -12.84
N ALA A 436 13.76 15.94 -12.41
CA ALA A 436 14.38 16.91 -13.27
C ALA A 436 15.42 16.17 -14.10
N GLY A 437 15.24 16.22 -15.43
CA GLY A 437 16.26 15.74 -16.36
C GLY A 437 17.63 16.38 -16.07
N ASP A 438 18.68 15.81 -16.65
CA ASP A 438 20.08 16.12 -16.32
C ASP A 438 20.45 17.63 -16.37
N VAL A 439 19.64 18.45 -17.04
CA VAL A 439 19.72 19.93 -17.08
C VAL A 439 19.65 20.61 -15.70
N LEU A 440 18.89 20.10 -14.73
CA LEU A 440 18.80 20.69 -13.38
C LEU A 440 19.91 20.17 -12.46
N LYS A 441 20.41 18.95 -12.70
CA LYS A 441 21.69 18.49 -12.12
C LYS A 441 22.84 19.35 -12.62
N LEU A 442 22.80 19.80 -13.88
CA LEU A 442 23.74 20.77 -14.45
C LEU A 442 23.63 22.14 -13.77
N ASN A 443 22.43 22.65 -13.50
CA ASN A 443 22.25 23.92 -12.79
C ASN A 443 22.67 23.86 -11.31
N TYR A 444 22.49 22.72 -10.64
CA TYR A 444 23.02 22.49 -9.29
C TYR A 444 24.55 22.31 -9.30
N PHE A 445 25.09 21.61 -10.29
CA PHE A 445 26.52 21.58 -10.62
C PHE A 445 27.07 23.00 -10.81
N MET A 446 26.36 23.87 -11.54
CA MET A 446 26.71 25.28 -11.71
C MET A 446 26.66 26.09 -10.41
N LYS A 447 25.74 25.77 -9.48
CA LYS A 447 25.71 26.38 -8.15
C LYS A 447 26.88 25.94 -7.27
N ILE A 448 27.27 24.67 -7.34
CA ILE A 448 28.44 24.13 -6.63
C ILE A 448 29.73 24.72 -7.22
N THR A 449 29.88 24.72 -8.55
CA THR A 449 31.06 25.28 -9.21
C THR A 449 31.17 26.78 -8.99
N ARG A 450 30.06 27.54 -8.93
CA ARG A 450 30.04 28.97 -8.52
C ARG A 450 30.60 29.22 -7.11
N GLY A 451 30.49 28.24 -6.20
CA GLY A 451 31.12 28.30 -4.87
C GLY A 451 32.62 27.98 -4.86
N ILE A 452 33.10 27.23 -5.87
CA ILE A 452 34.50 26.78 -6.02
C ILE A 452 35.37 27.83 -6.77
N VAL A 453 34.74 28.81 -7.44
CA VAL A 453 35.39 29.81 -8.32
C VAL A 453 36.58 30.60 -7.73
N PRO A 454 36.71 30.89 -6.42
CA PRO A 454 37.83 31.71 -5.95
C PRO A 454 39.23 31.09 -6.09
N GLN A 455 39.37 29.84 -6.55
CA GLN A 455 40.65 29.13 -6.60
C GLN A 455 41.23 28.89 -8.01
N PHE A 456 40.62 29.43 -9.07
CA PHE A 456 41.15 29.32 -10.44
C PHE A 456 42.34 30.26 -10.67
N LYS A 457 43.54 29.84 -10.24
CA LYS A 457 44.83 30.38 -10.73
C LYS A 457 45.67 29.23 -11.29
N GLY A 458 45.88 29.22 -12.60
CA GLY A 458 46.71 28.23 -13.30
C GLY A 458 45.89 27.07 -13.87
N CYS A 459 45.83 27.01 -15.20
CA CYS A 459 44.83 26.25 -15.96
C CYS A 459 45.18 24.76 -16.14
N GLU A 460 44.63 23.89 -15.31
CA GLU A 460 44.24 22.51 -15.64
C GLU A 460 43.25 22.00 -14.57
N LEU A 461 42.07 21.52 -14.96
CA LEU A 461 41.11 20.95 -14.00
C LEU A 461 41.52 19.50 -13.69
N ASP A 462 42.39 19.32 -12.70
CA ASP A 462 42.87 18.01 -12.24
C ASP A 462 41.92 17.43 -11.19
N VAL A 463 41.00 16.56 -11.63
CA VAL A 463 39.95 15.94 -10.80
C VAL A 463 40.54 15.09 -9.66
N ASP A 464 41.81 14.69 -9.74
CA ASP A 464 42.49 13.95 -8.68
C ASP A 464 42.96 14.83 -7.51
N LYS A 465 42.91 16.17 -7.67
CA LYS A 465 43.29 17.14 -6.62
C LYS A 465 42.10 17.78 -5.90
N MET A 466 40.88 17.44 -6.29
CA MET A 466 39.66 17.95 -5.65
C MET A 466 39.33 17.20 -4.34
N PRO A 467 38.57 17.82 -3.41
CA PRO A 467 38.01 17.11 -2.26
C PRO A 467 37.22 15.87 -2.71
N LYS A 468 37.38 14.73 -2.02
CA LYS A 468 36.85 13.42 -2.45
C LYS A 468 35.36 13.44 -2.84
N ASP A 469 34.55 14.16 -2.08
CA ASP A 469 33.08 14.17 -2.26
C ASP A 469 32.66 14.97 -3.51
N GLU A 470 33.45 15.99 -3.87
CA GLU A 470 33.25 16.82 -5.07
C GLU A 470 33.86 16.15 -6.32
N ALA A 471 35.00 15.46 -6.16
CA ALA A 471 35.67 14.72 -7.22
C ALA A 471 34.84 13.54 -7.73
N GLU A 472 34.17 12.80 -6.84
CA GLU A 472 33.36 11.62 -7.18
C GLU A 472 32.15 12.01 -8.05
N THR A 473 31.46 13.09 -7.68
CA THR A 473 30.31 13.61 -8.43
C THR A 473 30.72 14.11 -9.80
N LEU A 474 31.87 14.78 -9.89
CA LEU A 474 32.42 15.29 -11.15
C LEU A 474 32.88 14.14 -12.06
N ARG A 475 33.54 13.11 -11.52
CA ARG A 475 33.93 11.88 -12.26
C ARG A 475 32.71 11.19 -12.87
N GLN A 476 31.66 10.99 -12.09
CA GLN A 476 30.44 10.32 -12.58
C GLN A 476 29.73 11.12 -13.69
N LEU A 477 29.80 12.45 -13.65
CA LEU A 477 29.23 13.32 -14.68
C LEU A 477 30.07 13.28 -15.97
N VAL A 478 31.39 13.40 -15.83
CA VAL A 478 32.38 13.33 -16.92
C VAL A 478 32.33 11.97 -17.62
N GLU A 479 32.23 10.88 -16.85
CA GLU A 479 32.12 9.50 -17.33
C GLU A 479 30.79 9.24 -18.06
N ARG A 480 29.68 9.86 -17.61
CA ARG A 480 28.38 9.79 -18.29
C ARG A 480 28.31 10.64 -19.57
N CYS A 481 29.02 11.76 -19.61
CA CYS A 481 29.06 12.67 -20.76
C CYS A 481 30.12 12.28 -21.82
N GLY A 482 30.98 11.30 -21.54
CA GLY A 482 32.02 10.84 -22.47
C GLY A 482 33.14 11.87 -22.72
N ILE A 483 33.24 12.89 -21.86
CA ILE A 483 34.26 13.94 -21.92
C ILE A 483 35.49 13.40 -21.20
N LEU A 484 36.67 13.46 -21.83
CA LEU A 484 37.93 12.95 -21.29
C LEU A 484 38.73 14.04 -20.57
N SER A 485 38.71 15.28 -21.08
CA SER A 485 39.31 16.44 -20.43
C SER A 485 38.74 17.76 -20.93
N ILE A 486 38.78 18.80 -20.09
CA ILE A 486 38.49 20.19 -20.48
C ILE A 486 39.76 21.00 -20.25
N ARG A 487 40.33 21.56 -21.33
CA ARG A 487 41.53 22.39 -21.27
C ARG A 487 41.18 23.82 -21.60
N ASN A 488 41.52 24.74 -20.69
CA ASN A 488 41.59 26.15 -21.03
C ASN A 488 42.86 26.35 -21.88
N GLY A 489 42.69 26.48 -23.19
CA GLY A 489 43.78 26.49 -24.14
C GLY A 489 44.38 27.89 -24.26
N PHE A 490 45.67 27.95 -23.92
CA PHE A 490 46.67 28.90 -24.40
C PHE A 490 46.24 30.37 -24.46
N VAL A 491 46.65 31.12 -23.44
CA VAL A 491 46.77 32.57 -23.54
C VAL A 491 48.03 32.89 -24.35
N GLU A 492 47.87 33.32 -25.60
CA GLU A 492 48.98 33.81 -26.41
C GLU A 492 49.04 35.34 -26.28
N ARG A 493 50.17 35.85 -25.78
CA ARG A 493 50.36 37.28 -25.52
C ARG A 493 51.30 37.87 -26.56
N ALA A 494 50.75 38.65 -27.49
CA ALA A 494 51.51 39.40 -28.48
C ALA A 494 51.31 40.90 -28.23
N GLY A 495 52.14 41.49 -27.36
CA GLY A 495 51.95 42.88 -26.91
C GLY A 495 50.76 43.01 -25.96
N ASN A 496 49.84 43.94 -26.25
CA ASN A 496 48.59 44.16 -25.47
C ASN A 496 47.44 43.24 -25.91
N LEU A 497 47.66 42.30 -26.82
CA LEU A 497 46.62 41.40 -27.31
C LEU A 497 46.61 40.11 -26.48
N VAL A 498 45.44 39.77 -25.94
CA VAL A 498 45.15 38.51 -25.25
C VAL A 498 44.18 37.71 -26.12
N SER A 499 44.61 36.54 -26.59
CA SER A 499 43.73 35.56 -27.23
C SER A 499 43.57 34.33 -26.34
N TRP A 500 42.40 33.70 -26.36
CA TRP A 500 42.15 32.45 -25.63
C TRP A 500 41.32 31.48 -26.46
N LYS A 501 41.47 30.18 -26.18
CA LYS A 501 40.76 29.10 -26.88
C LYS A 501 40.36 27.99 -25.93
N LEU A 502 39.06 27.73 -25.77
CA LEU A 502 38.55 26.62 -24.96
C LEU A 502 38.48 25.34 -25.80
N THR A 503 39.08 24.24 -25.31
CA THR A 503 39.10 22.95 -26.01
C THR A 503 38.55 21.84 -25.12
N VAL A 504 37.64 21.03 -25.66
CA VAL A 504 37.05 19.84 -25.01
C VAL A 504 37.54 18.60 -25.73
N GLU A 505 38.01 17.61 -24.98
CA GLU A 505 38.45 16.32 -25.52
C GLU A 505 37.43 15.24 -25.17
N ASP A 506 36.97 14.49 -26.17
CA ASP A 506 36.04 13.36 -26.02
C ASP A 506 36.56 12.11 -26.74
N ALA A 507 35.81 11.01 -26.70
CA ALA A 507 36.17 9.76 -27.38
C ALA A 507 36.33 9.89 -28.92
N ASN A 508 35.87 10.99 -29.52
CA ASN A 508 35.94 11.27 -30.95
C ASN A 508 37.05 12.28 -31.31
N GLY A 509 37.76 12.84 -30.32
CA GLY A 509 38.91 13.72 -30.52
C GLY A 509 38.82 15.04 -29.74
N SER A 510 39.66 16.00 -30.12
CA SER A 510 39.75 17.31 -29.46
C SER A 510 39.00 18.38 -30.27
N HIS A 511 38.04 19.05 -29.63
CA HIS A 511 37.13 20.01 -30.25
C HIS A 511 37.31 21.40 -29.63
N SER A 512 37.47 22.42 -30.46
CA SER A 512 37.47 23.80 -30.01
C SER A 512 36.03 24.27 -29.80
N VAL A 513 35.70 24.69 -28.59
CA VAL A 513 34.31 25.05 -28.22
C VAL A 513 34.10 26.56 -28.21
N ALA A 514 35.14 27.34 -27.92
CA ALA A 514 35.10 28.80 -28.01
C ALA A 514 36.51 29.37 -28.25
N SER A 515 36.60 30.52 -28.90
CA SER A 515 37.85 31.27 -29.03
C SER A 515 37.59 32.76 -29.17
N ARG A 516 38.39 33.59 -28.51
CA ARG A 516 38.39 35.04 -28.71
C ARG A 516 39.78 35.48 -29.19
N ALA A 517 39.80 36.24 -30.29
CA ALA A 517 41.00 36.94 -30.74
C ALA A 517 40.99 38.34 -30.13
N GLY A 518 42.11 38.78 -29.56
CA GLY A 518 42.23 40.13 -29.03
C GLY A 518 42.10 41.19 -30.14
N GLU A 519 41.46 42.32 -29.84
CA GLU A 519 41.40 43.49 -30.73
C GLU A 519 42.32 44.62 -30.22
N PRO A 520 42.83 45.50 -31.11
CA PRO A 520 43.71 46.59 -30.70
C PRO A 520 42.97 47.61 -29.81
N GLY A 521 43.30 47.64 -28.52
CA GLY A 521 42.68 48.53 -27.52
C GLY A 521 42.07 47.82 -26.31
N ASP A 522 42.05 46.48 -26.31
CA ASP A 522 41.66 45.67 -25.15
C ASP A 522 42.79 45.67 -24.09
N ASP A 523 42.66 46.47 -23.03
CA ASP A 523 43.49 46.37 -21.82
C ASP A 523 42.96 45.26 -20.88
N ALA A 524 42.76 44.04 -21.42
CA ALA A 524 42.25 42.92 -20.62
C ALA A 524 43.38 42.34 -19.75
N GLU A 525 43.23 42.42 -18.42
CA GLU A 525 44.06 41.64 -17.51
C GLU A 525 43.65 40.16 -17.59
N GLU A 526 44.55 39.24 -17.20
CA GLU A 526 44.28 37.78 -17.18
C GLU A 526 43.05 37.41 -16.32
N SER A 527 42.58 38.33 -15.49
CA SER A 527 41.37 38.25 -14.66
C SER A 527 40.06 38.64 -15.35
N ASP A 528 40.10 39.21 -16.57
CA ASP A 528 38.92 39.71 -17.29
C ASP A 528 38.32 38.68 -18.27
N LEU A 529 38.73 37.42 -18.17
CA LEU A 529 37.96 36.31 -18.73
C LEU A 529 36.61 36.31 -18.02
N ASP A 530 35.56 36.82 -18.68
CA ASP A 530 34.20 36.77 -18.16
C ASP A 530 33.80 35.30 -18.04
N MET A 531 33.96 34.77 -16.83
CA MET A 531 33.64 33.41 -16.47
C MET A 531 32.17 33.08 -16.75
N THR A 532 31.31 34.10 -16.82
CA THR A 532 29.91 33.97 -17.23
C THR A 532 29.82 33.59 -18.70
N GLU A 533 30.57 34.28 -19.56
CA GLU A 533 30.62 34.04 -21.00
C GLU A 533 31.18 32.62 -21.29
N LEU A 534 32.22 32.21 -20.57
CA LEU A 534 32.80 30.88 -20.70
C LEU A 534 31.85 29.75 -20.24
N LEU A 535 31.07 30.00 -19.18
CA LEU A 535 30.03 29.07 -18.70
C LEU A 535 28.85 28.99 -19.67
N ASP A 536 28.44 30.10 -20.30
CA ASP A 536 27.36 30.13 -21.28
C ASP A 536 27.74 29.36 -22.55
N PHE A 537 29.01 29.45 -23.00
CA PHE A 537 29.52 28.65 -24.11
C PHE A 537 29.56 27.16 -23.80
N LEU A 538 30.01 26.77 -22.61
CA LEU A 538 30.00 25.36 -22.17
C LEU A 538 28.58 24.81 -22.04
N THR A 539 27.64 25.64 -21.55
CA THR A 539 26.22 25.28 -21.43
C THR A 539 25.62 25.01 -22.81
N THR A 540 25.82 25.93 -23.76
CA THR A 540 25.34 25.79 -25.13
C THR A 540 25.90 24.53 -25.80
N TYR A 541 27.20 24.26 -25.64
CA TYR A 541 27.83 23.06 -26.21
C TYR A 541 27.28 21.75 -25.62
N LEU A 542 27.04 21.70 -24.30
CA LEU A 542 26.49 20.52 -23.64
C LEU A 542 25.01 20.31 -23.98
N GLU A 543 24.23 21.38 -24.13
CA GLU A 543 22.83 21.33 -24.58
C GLU A 543 22.70 20.86 -26.04
N GLU A 544 23.61 21.27 -26.93
CA GLU A 544 23.60 20.85 -28.33
C GLU A 544 24.04 19.40 -28.54
N LYS A 545 24.86 18.84 -27.63
CA LYS A 545 25.41 17.49 -27.73
C LYS A 545 24.63 16.43 -26.95
N MET A 546 23.66 16.82 -26.13
CA MET A 546 22.86 15.92 -25.30
C MET A 546 21.35 16.10 -25.54
N PRO A 547 20.66 15.15 -26.23
CA PRO A 547 19.21 15.16 -26.34
C PRO A 547 18.47 14.77 -25.05
#